data_AF-A0A409WS15-F1
#
_entry.id   AF-A0A409WS15-F1
#
_cell.length_a   1.000
_cell.length_b   1.000
_cell.length_c   1.000
_cell.angle_alpha   90.00
_cell.angle_beta   90.00
_cell.angle_gamma   90.00
#
_symmetry.space_group_name_H-M   'P 1'
#
loop_
_entity.id
_entity.type
_entity.pdbx_description
1 polymer ?
#
loop_
_entity_poly.entity_id
_entity_poly.type
_entity_poly.pdbx_seq_one_letter_code
_entity_poly.pdbx_strand_id
1 'polypeptide(L)'
;MEESHLGAEALCQICFEPFGQSEAPKVPYAIGCGHTICLGHCVVFLFDQTGRHSCLDTAESCCTICGTYFDRQVYSELLDLRKYGSKLPFTSSQLARQFQEAIARLNDFTDISQIRRLYSRVHSFLECQPRNRFTDLETNVRLIGCLLQSKEAVRAHNHLIAELSGKINVLRSDNSELRARVEELERQQKYDHADITRRLPDILRRNPLTCSRTKFWNFGRKSTS
;
A
#
# COMPACT_ATOMS: atom_id res chain seq x y z
N MET A 1 -11.70 2.39 -20.95
CA MET A 1 -12.00 3.78 -21.33
C MET A 1 -12.07 3.78 -22.84
N GLU A 2 -13.28 3.91 -23.40
CA GLU A 2 -13.45 4.05 -24.85
C GLU A 2 -12.85 5.41 -25.25
N GLU A 3 -11.73 5.39 -25.96
CA GLU A 3 -11.18 6.57 -26.59
C GLU A 3 -12.15 6.99 -27.70
N SER A 4 -12.86 8.10 -27.50
CA SER A 4 -13.69 8.71 -28.55
C SER A 4 -12.78 9.17 -29.70
N HIS A 5 -12.53 8.28 -30.66
CA HIS A 5 -11.79 8.55 -31.90
C HIS A 5 -12.61 9.43 -32.85
N LEU A 6 -12.92 10.66 -32.44
CA LEU A 6 -13.18 11.69 -33.43
C LEU A 6 -11.83 11.99 -34.07
N GLY A 7 -11.64 11.57 -35.33
CA GLY A 7 -10.39 11.77 -36.05
C GLY A 7 -9.93 13.23 -35.99
N ALA A 8 -8.63 13.48 -36.19
CA ALA A 8 -8.00 14.80 -36.10
C ALA A 8 -8.55 15.87 -37.08
N GLU A 9 -9.58 15.53 -37.85
CA GLU A 9 -10.27 16.35 -38.83
C GLU A 9 -11.79 16.43 -38.58
N ALA A 10 -12.26 16.03 -37.39
CA ALA A 10 -13.67 16.15 -37.06
C ALA A 10 -14.07 17.65 -37.07
N LEU A 11 -15.12 17.96 -37.83
CA LEU A 11 -15.68 19.30 -37.97
C LEU A 11 -17.04 19.38 -37.27
N CYS A 12 -17.36 20.54 -36.72
CA CYS A 12 -18.71 20.85 -36.28
C CYS A 12 -19.65 20.83 -37.50
N GLN A 13 -20.73 20.05 -37.46
CA GLN A 13 -21.62 19.94 -38.62
C GLN A 13 -22.50 21.18 -38.87
N ILE A 14 -22.48 22.16 -37.96
CA ILE A 14 -23.24 23.42 -38.09
C ILE A 14 -22.34 24.56 -38.60
N CYS A 15 -21.19 24.79 -37.95
CA CYS A 15 -20.29 25.89 -38.33
C CYS A 15 -19.11 25.44 -39.20
N PHE A 16 -18.95 24.14 -39.43
CA PHE A 16 -17.85 23.53 -40.20
C PHE A 16 -16.44 23.82 -39.67
N GLU A 17 -16.32 24.35 -38.45
CA GLU A 17 -15.01 24.60 -37.83
C GLU A 17 -14.43 23.31 -37.22
N PRO A 18 -13.10 23.11 -37.33
CA PRO A 18 -12.42 21.95 -36.77
C PRO A 18 -12.41 21.98 -35.24
N PHE A 19 -12.59 20.82 -34.62
CA PHE A 19 -12.38 20.65 -33.19
C PHE A 19 -10.88 20.69 -32.84
N GLY A 20 -10.52 21.31 -31.72
CA GLY A 20 -9.15 21.28 -31.17
C GLY A 20 -8.11 22.21 -31.80
N GLN A 21 -8.41 22.92 -32.90
CA GLN A 21 -7.44 23.79 -33.59
C GLN A 21 -7.58 25.30 -33.33
N SER A 22 -8.66 25.76 -32.68
CA SER A 22 -8.91 27.19 -32.43
C SER A 22 -8.41 27.69 -31.07
N GLU A 23 -8.06 28.98 -30.99
CA GLU A 23 -7.63 29.66 -29.76
C GLU A 23 -8.63 29.51 -28.59
N ALA A 24 -9.92 29.41 -28.91
CA ALA A 24 -10.95 29.00 -27.97
C ALA A 24 -11.28 27.50 -28.20
N PRO A 25 -10.93 26.58 -27.27
CA PRO A 25 -11.15 25.15 -27.49
C PRO A 25 -12.65 24.86 -27.63
N LYS A 26 -13.03 24.38 -28.82
CA LYS A 26 -14.36 23.82 -29.09
C LYS A 26 -14.35 22.36 -28.67
N VAL A 27 -15.30 22.01 -27.81
CA VAL A 27 -15.50 20.62 -27.39
C VAL A 27 -16.58 20.02 -28.29
N PRO A 28 -16.31 18.89 -28.97
CA PRO A 28 -17.33 18.19 -29.74
C PRO A 28 -18.37 17.58 -28.81
N TYR A 29 -19.64 17.67 -29.20
CA TYR A 29 -20.74 16.99 -28.54
C TYR A 29 -21.57 16.23 -29.57
N ALA A 30 -21.64 14.92 -29.38
CA ALA A 30 -22.47 14.03 -30.17
C ALA A 30 -23.88 14.01 -29.58
N ILE A 31 -24.85 14.50 -30.35
CA ILE A 31 -26.28 14.34 -30.04
C ILE A 31 -26.64 12.86 -30.25
N GLY A 32 -27.65 12.35 -29.54
CA GLY A 32 -28.12 10.97 -29.70
C GLY A 32 -28.54 10.57 -31.14
N CYS A 33 -28.78 11.55 -32.02
CA CYS A 33 -29.02 11.31 -33.45
C CYS A 33 -27.75 11.07 -34.28
N GLY A 34 -26.56 11.11 -33.66
CA GLY A 34 -25.26 10.91 -34.33
C GLY A 34 -24.61 12.20 -34.86
N HIS A 35 -25.31 13.33 -34.82
CA HIS A 35 -24.72 14.61 -35.23
C HIS A 35 -23.77 15.17 -34.17
N THR A 36 -22.63 15.71 -34.61
CA THR A 36 -21.58 16.25 -33.74
C THR A 36 -21.46 17.77 -33.92
N ILE A 37 -21.60 18.51 -32.82
CA ILE A 37 -21.68 19.98 -32.85
C ILE A 37 -20.81 20.62 -31.75
N CYS A 38 -20.43 21.89 -31.93
CA CYS A 38 -19.57 22.61 -30.99
C CYS A 38 -20.33 23.06 -29.73
N LEU A 39 -19.83 22.71 -28.53
CA LEU A 39 -20.29 23.24 -27.23
C LEU A 39 -19.86 24.70 -26.95
N GLY A 40 -19.24 25.36 -27.94
CA GLY A 40 -18.66 26.69 -27.80
C GLY A 40 -19.34 27.72 -28.67
N HIS A 41 -19.09 28.99 -28.38
CA HIS A 41 -19.43 30.08 -29.29
C HIS A 41 -18.69 29.85 -30.60
N CYS A 42 -19.44 29.75 -31.68
CA CYS A 42 -18.93 29.56 -33.01
C CYS A 42 -19.11 30.91 -33.74
N VAL A 43 -18.01 31.42 -34.31
CA VAL A 43 -18.02 32.74 -34.95
C VAL A 43 -18.51 32.53 -36.36
N VAL A 44 -19.84 32.42 -36.52
CA VAL A 44 -20.44 32.29 -37.84
C VAL A 44 -20.37 33.67 -38.51
N PHE A 45 -19.43 33.82 -39.43
CA PHE A 45 -19.18 35.08 -40.15
C PHE A 45 -20.30 35.49 -41.13
N LEU A 46 -21.35 34.69 -41.30
CA LEU A 46 -22.13 34.78 -42.53
C LEU A 46 -23.25 35.81 -42.54
N PHE A 47 -24.00 36.13 -41.47
CA PHE A 47 -25.15 37.06 -41.66
C PHE A 47 -25.60 37.95 -40.49
N ASP A 48 -24.92 37.99 -39.34
CA ASP A 48 -25.33 38.89 -38.26
C ASP A 48 -24.13 39.45 -37.47
N GLN A 49 -23.87 40.75 -37.62
CA GLN A 49 -22.61 41.40 -37.23
C GLN A 49 -22.42 41.58 -35.71
N THR A 50 -23.28 41.04 -34.84
CA THR A 50 -23.17 41.32 -33.39
C THR A 50 -23.47 40.14 -32.45
N GLY A 51 -23.87 38.98 -32.95
CA GLY A 51 -24.30 37.86 -32.09
C GLY A 51 -23.25 36.78 -31.93
N ARG A 52 -22.77 36.54 -30.70
CA ARG A 52 -22.09 35.27 -30.38
C ARG A 52 -23.12 34.14 -30.47
N HIS A 53 -23.08 33.36 -31.55
CA HIS A 53 -23.98 32.22 -31.70
C HIS A 53 -23.31 30.96 -31.13
N SER A 54 -24.02 30.21 -30.28
CA SER A 54 -23.62 28.85 -29.93
C SER A 54 -24.40 27.91 -30.84
N CYS A 55 -23.72 26.98 -31.51
CA CYS A 55 -24.37 26.03 -32.43
C CYS A 55 -25.41 25.13 -31.74
N LEU A 56 -25.44 25.12 -30.41
CA LEU A 56 -26.41 24.40 -29.59
C LEU A 56 -27.30 25.34 -28.75
N ASP A 57 -27.17 26.66 -28.91
CA ASP A 57 -28.02 27.64 -28.19
C ASP A 57 -29.31 27.92 -28.96
N THR A 58 -30.04 26.85 -29.22
CA THR A 58 -31.45 26.96 -29.63
C THR A 58 -32.29 26.79 -28.37
N ALA A 59 -33.31 27.63 -28.20
CA ALA A 59 -34.30 27.45 -27.13
C ALA A 59 -34.98 26.07 -27.20
N GLU A 60 -34.89 25.43 -28.37
CA GLU A 60 -35.50 24.17 -28.73
C GLU A 60 -34.60 22.98 -28.39
N SER A 61 -35.19 21.92 -27.84
CA SER A 61 -34.47 20.69 -27.45
C SER A 61 -34.36 19.71 -28.62
N CYS A 62 -34.03 20.21 -29.81
CA CYS A 62 -33.97 19.42 -31.04
C CYS A 62 -32.71 19.71 -31.85
N CYS A 63 -32.16 18.68 -32.48
CA CYS A 63 -31.01 18.80 -33.37
C CYS A 63 -31.35 19.76 -34.51
N THR A 64 -30.55 20.80 -34.73
CA THR A 64 -30.78 21.76 -35.82
C THR A 64 -30.58 21.17 -37.22
N ILE A 65 -29.93 20.01 -37.33
CA ILE A 65 -29.66 19.33 -38.60
C ILE A 65 -30.84 18.42 -39.00
N CYS A 66 -31.34 17.60 -38.07
CA CYS A 66 -32.37 16.59 -38.37
C CYS A 66 -33.67 16.70 -37.55
N GLY A 67 -33.78 17.69 -36.67
CA GLY A 67 -34.96 17.90 -35.81
C GLY A 67 -35.16 16.86 -34.70
N THR A 68 -34.25 15.89 -34.54
CA THR A 68 -34.39 14.85 -33.50
C THR A 68 -34.24 15.47 -32.12
N TYR A 69 -35.19 15.18 -31.23
CA TYR A 69 -35.17 15.64 -29.85
C TYR A 69 -33.98 15.06 -29.07
N PHE A 70 -33.41 15.87 -28.18
CA PHE A 70 -32.36 15.45 -27.26
C PHE A 70 -32.59 16.03 -25.86
N ASP A 71 -32.03 15.36 -24.85
CA ASP A 71 -32.14 15.83 -23.46
C ASP A 71 -31.16 16.98 -23.19
N ARG A 72 -31.73 18.17 -22.93
CA ARG A 72 -30.98 19.38 -22.63
C ARG A 72 -30.38 19.37 -21.22
N GLN A 73 -30.87 18.55 -20.30
CA GLN A 73 -30.35 18.51 -18.93
C GLN A 73 -28.91 17.99 -18.90
N VAL A 74 -28.65 16.88 -19.58
CA VAL A 74 -27.30 16.30 -19.74
C VAL A 74 -26.34 17.32 -20.35
N TYR A 75 -26.81 18.11 -21.31
CA TYR A 75 -26.04 19.18 -21.92
C TYR A 75 -25.78 20.37 -20.97
N SER A 76 -26.79 20.80 -20.24
CA SER A 76 -26.69 21.91 -19.28
C SER A 76 -25.70 21.59 -18.16
N GLU A 77 -25.68 20.34 -17.68
CA GLU A 77 -24.70 19.87 -16.71
C GLU A 77 -23.26 19.97 -17.25
N LEU A 78 -23.05 19.62 -18.52
CA LEU A 78 -21.74 19.75 -19.18
C LEU A 78 -21.31 21.21 -19.38
N LEU A 79 -22.25 22.12 -19.64
CA LEU A 79 -21.98 23.56 -19.71
C LEU A 79 -21.76 24.19 -18.33
N ASP A 80 -22.48 23.74 -17.31
CA ASP A 80 -22.35 24.27 -15.96
C ASP A 80 -21.00 23.90 -15.33
N LEU A 81 -20.40 22.76 -15.71
CA LEU A 81 -18.98 22.48 -15.45
C LEU A 81 -18.03 23.59 -15.97
N ARG A 82 -18.47 24.39 -16.95
CA ARG A 82 -17.74 25.54 -17.49
C ARG A 82 -18.03 26.85 -16.74
N LYS A 83 -19.24 27.00 -16.16
CA LYS A 83 -19.68 28.20 -15.41
C LYS A 83 -19.23 28.19 -13.96
N TYR A 84 -19.13 27.01 -13.34
CA TYR A 84 -18.30 26.89 -12.16
C TYR A 84 -16.87 27.12 -12.61
N GLY A 85 -16.39 28.36 -12.45
CA GLY A 85 -14.99 28.71 -12.54
C GLY A 85 -14.20 27.96 -11.47
N SER A 86 -14.11 26.64 -11.60
CA SER A 86 -13.01 25.87 -11.06
C SER A 86 -11.78 26.64 -11.49
N LYS A 87 -11.07 27.22 -10.52
CA LYS A 87 -9.70 27.68 -10.69
C LYS A 87 -9.07 26.73 -11.69
N LEU A 88 -8.77 27.23 -12.90
CA LEU A 88 -8.37 26.40 -14.05
C LEU A 88 -7.50 25.25 -13.51
N PRO A 89 -7.89 23.98 -13.72
CA PRO A 89 -7.09 22.86 -13.23
C PRO A 89 -5.65 23.14 -13.62
N PHE A 90 -4.77 23.14 -12.62
CA PHE A 90 -3.38 23.54 -12.77
C PHE A 90 -2.84 23.00 -14.10
N THR A 91 -2.24 23.88 -14.90
CA THR A 91 -1.61 23.44 -16.15
C THR A 91 -0.64 22.29 -15.84
N SER A 92 -0.42 21.35 -16.76
CA SER A 92 0.51 20.24 -16.52
C SER A 92 1.87 20.71 -16.00
N SER A 93 2.35 21.86 -16.49
CA SER A 93 3.58 22.51 -16.01
C SER A 93 3.50 22.97 -14.55
N GLN A 94 2.37 23.53 -14.11
CA GLN A 94 2.16 23.91 -12.71
C GLN A 94 2.06 22.69 -11.79
N LEU A 95 1.39 21.62 -12.22
CA LEU A 95 1.34 20.36 -11.46
C LEU A 95 2.72 19.72 -11.36
N ALA A 96 3.48 19.67 -12.46
CA ALA A 96 4.84 19.16 -12.46
C ALA A 96 5.73 19.95 -11.48
N ARG A 97 5.63 21.28 -11.46
CA ARG A 97 6.35 22.13 -10.50
C ARG A 97 5.93 21.84 -9.05
N GLN A 98 4.64 21.69 -8.79
CA GLN A 98 4.15 21.31 -7.45
C GLN A 98 4.67 19.94 -7.00
N PHE A 99 4.74 18.97 -7.92
CA PHE A 99 5.32 17.67 -7.62
C PHE A 99 6.82 17.78 -7.34
N GLN A 100 7.57 18.54 -8.14
CA GLN A 100 8.99 18.79 -7.87
C GLN A 100 9.22 19.43 -6.50
N GLU A 101 8.43 20.44 -6.13
CA GLU A 101 8.48 21.06 -4.80
C GLU A 101 8.12 20.08 -3.68
N ALA A 102 7.11 19.22 -3.89
CA ALA A 102 6.72 18.20 -2.93
C ALA A 102 7.82 17.15 -2.74
N ILE A 103 8.50 16.77 -3.83
CA ILE A 103 9.64 15.84 -3.81
C ILE A 103 10.83 16.49 -3.09
N ALA A 104 11.11 17.77 -3.34
CA ALA A 104 12.18 18.51 -2.67
C ALA A 104 11.98 18.66 -1.16
N ARG A 105 10.73 18.55 -0.67
CA ARG A 105 10.40 18.58 0.77
C ARG A 105 10.54 17.21 1.46
N LEU A 106 10.79 16.13 0.72
CA LEU A 106 11.00 14.82 1.32
C LEU A 106 12.30 14.83 2.13
N ASN A 107 12.25 14.23 3.31
CA ASN A 107 13.37 14.08 4.22
C ASN A 107 13.39 12.70 4.90
N ASP A 108 14.41 12.44 5.71
CA ASP A 108 14.60 11.15 6.39
C ASP A 108 13.43 10.78 7.30
N PHE A 109 12.81 11.78 7.94
CA PHE A 109 11.67 11.62 8.84
C PHE A 109 10.33 11.47 8.14
N THR A 110 10.27 11.62 6.81
CA THR A 110 9.02 11.50 6.07
C THR A 110 8.54 10.05 6.09
N ASP A 111 7.30 9.84 6.53
CA ASP A 111 6.70 8.51 6.65
C ASP A 111 6.54 7.83 5.28
N ILE A 112 6.75 6.51 5.26
CA ILE A 112 6.67 5.67 4.05
C ILE A 112 5.31 5.83 3.35
N SER A 113 4.21 5.97 4.10
CA SER A 113 2.87 6.12 3.54
C SER A 113 2.69 7.45 2.82
N GLN A 114 3.38 8.51 3.26
CA GLN A 114 3.38 9.80 2.57
C GLN A 114 4.20 9.72 1.27
N ILE A 115 5.38 9.09 1.32
CA ILE A 115 6.22 8.89 0.14
C ILE A 115 5.48 8.03 -0.90
N ARG A 116 4.81 6.94 -0.50
CA ARG A 116 4.05 6.07 -1.40
C ARG A 116 2.87 6.79 -2.05
N ARG A 117 2.15 7.63 -1.29
CA ARG A 117 1.08 8.48 -1.84
C ARG A 117 1.60 9.48 -2.85
N LEU A 118 2.72 10.14 -2.56
CA LEU A 118 3.35 11.06 -3.50
C LEU A 118 3.81 10.32 -4.76
N TYR A 119 4.54 9.21 -4.62
CA TYR A 119 4.98 8.36 -5.73
C TYR A 119 3.82 7.98 -6.65
N SER A 120 2.73 7.45 -6.09
CA SER A 120 1.56 7.01 -6.87
C SER A 120 0.93 8.17 -7.64
N ARG A 121 0.78 9.34 -7.00
CA ARG A 121 0.21 10.53 -7.64
C ARG A 121 1.08 11.05 -8.79
N VAL A 122 2.40 11.09 -8.60
CA VAL A 122 3.32 11.56 -9.65
C VAL A 122 3.38 10.55 -10.78
N HIS A 123 3.39 9.25 -10.47
CA HIS A 123 3.38 8.19 -11.47
C HIS A 123 2.14 8.26 -12.36
N SER A 124 0.94 8.31 -11.76
CA SER A 124 -0.31 8.44 -12.53
C SER A 124 -0.38 9.75 -13.32
N PHE A 125 0.20 10.84 -12.81
CA PHE A 125 0.31 12.07 -13.58
C PHE A 125 1.18 11.87 -14.84
N LEU A 126 2.36 11.26 -14.70
CA LEU A 126 3.29 11.02 -15.80
C LEU A 126 2.72 10.06 -16.86
N GLU A 127 1.95 9.04 -16.46
CA GLU A 127 1.27 8.13 -17.39
C GLU A 127 0.29 8.85 -18.32
N CYS A 128 -0.30 9.96 -17.86
CA CYS A 128 -1.22 10.79 -18.65
C CYS A 128 -0.52 11.86 -19.50
N GLN A 129 0.81 12.02 -19.42
CA GLN A 129 1.53 13.03 -20.19
C GLN A 129 2.15 12.45 -21.47
N PRO A 130 2.33 13.26 -22.52
CA PRO A 130 3.12 12.86 -23.68
C PRO A 130 4.53 12.45 -23.26
N ARG A 131 5.05 11.36 -23.86
CA ARG A 131 6.40 10.85 -23.59
C ARG A 131 7.44 11.97 -23.74
N ASN A 132 8.45 11.97 -22.87
CA ASN A 132 9.59 12.90 -22.86
C ASN A 132 9.29 14.36 -22.46
N ARG A 133 8.06 14.71 -22.06
CA ARG A 133 7.77 16.09 -21.65
C ARG A 133 8.35 16.48 -20.29
N PHE A 134 8.51 15.51 -19.38
CA PHE A 134 8.90 15.73 -17.98
C PHE A 134 9.98 14.74 -17.52
N THR A 135 11.07 14.62 -18.28
CA THR A 135 12.17 13.65 -18.05
C THR A 135 12.81 13.76 -16.65
N ASP A 136 12.95 14.97 -16.13
CA ASP A 136 13.53 15.18 -14.80
C ASP A 136 12.61 14.64 -13.71
N LEU A 137 11.29 14.83 -13.87
CA LEU A 137 10.30 14.31 -12.95
C LEU A 137 10.22 12.78 -13.02
N GLU A 138 10.33 12.19 -14.21
CA GLU A 138 10.44 10.73 -14.38
C GLU A 138 11.66 10.17 -13.63
N THR A 139 12.81 10.83 -13.76
CA THR A 139 14.04 10.45 -13.04
C THR A 139 13.83 10.53 -11.52
N ASN A 140 13.23 11.61 -11.04
CA ASN A 140 12.90 11.78 -9.62
C ASN A 140 11.94 10.68 -9.12
N VAL A 141 10.93 10.30 -9.90
CA VAL A 141 10.01 9.21 -9.53
C VAL A 141 10.74 7.88 -9.41
N ARG A 142 11.69 7.58 -10.30
CA ARG A 142 12.53 6.36 -10.19
C ARG A 142 13.35 6.37 -8.90
N LEU A 143 13.97 7.51 -8.57
CA LEU A 143 14.73 7.65 -7.32
C LEU A 143 13.86 7.49 -6.08
N ILE A 144 12.63 8.03 -6.10
CA ILE A 144 11.65 7.81 -5.01
C ILE A 144 11.27 6.34 -4.90
N GLY A 145 11.14 5.63 -6.02
CA GLY A 145 10.93 4.18 -6.04
C GLY A 145 12.05 3.43 -5.32
N CYS A 146 13.32 3.74 -5.63
CA CYS A 146 14.48 3.17 -4.93
C CYS A 146 14.48 3.51 -3.43
N LEU A 147 14.14 4.74 -3.07
CA LEU A 147 14.04 5.17 -1.68
C LEU A 147 12.96 4.39 -0.91
N LEU A 148 11.79 4.17 -1.52
CA LEU A 148 10.72 3.37 -0.92
C LEU A 148 11.17 1.95 -0.63
N GLN A 149 11.78 1.28 -1.62
CA GLN A 149 12.32 -0.08 -1.45
C GLN A 149 13.35 -0.14 -0.32
N SER A 150 14.27 0.84 -0.27
CA SER A 150 15.29 0.92 0.78
C SER A 150 14.66 1.12 2.17
N LYS A 151 13.73 2.05 2.34
CA LYS A 151 13.04 2.28 3.64
C LYS A 151 12.23 1.06 4.09
N GLU A 152 11.58 0.35 3.15
CA GLU A 152 10.84 -0.88 3.45
C GLU A 152 11.77 -2.00 3.91
N ALA A 153 12.91 -2.18 3.23
CA ALA A 153 13.93 -3.14 3.64
C ALA A 153 14.47 -2.82 5.05
N VAL A 154 14.77 -1.55 5.34
CA VAL A 154 15.19 -1.12 6.69
C VAL A 154 14.12 -1.40 7.74
N ARG A 155 12.84 -1.13 7.46
CA ARG A 155 11.74 -1.47 8.39
C ARG A 155 11.67 -2.98 8.64
N ALA A 156 11.79 -3.80 7.59
CA ALA A 156 11.79 -5.25 7.72
C ALA A 156 12.98 -5.76 8.56
N HIS A 157 14.18 -5.21 8.32
CA HIS A 157 15.36 -5.52 9.13
C HIS A 157 15.21 -5.12 10.60
N ASN A 158 14.67 -3.92 10.87
CA ASN A 158 14.42 -3.48 12.25
C ASN A 158 13.42 -4.39 12.97
N HIS A 159 12.38 -4.86 12.27
CA HIS A 159 11.44 -5.84 12.82
C HIS A 159 12.14 -7.15 13.18
N LEU A 160 12.97 -7.68 12.27
CA LEU A 160 13.74 -8.90 12.52
C LEU A 160 14.71 -8.74 13.70
N ILE A 161 15.40 -7.59 13.80
CA ILE A 161 16.29 -7.28 14.92
C ILE A 161 15.50 -7.25 16.24
N ALA A 162 14.32 -6.64 16.25
CA ALA A 162 13.46 -6.60 17.44
C ALA A 162 13.01 -8.00 17.87
N GLU A 163 12.61 -8.84 16.92
CA GLU A 163 12.22 -10.23 17.17
C GLU A 163 13.38 -11.07 17.75
N LEU A 164 14.55 -11.00 17.11
CA LEU A 164 15.74 -11.72 17.56
C LEU A 164 16.20 -11.24 18.94
N SER A 165 16.14 -9.92 19.20
CA SER A 165 16.44 -9.35 20.50
C SER A 165 15.47 -9.87 21.58
N GLY A 166 14.19 -10.00 21.24
CA GLY A 166 13.19 -10.64 22.10
C GLY A 166 13.56 -12.08 22.45
N LYS A 167 13.89 -12.90 21.44
CA LYS A 167 14.32 -14.30 21.64
C LYS A 167 15.58 -14.42 22.49
N ILE A 168 16.56 -13.54 22.28
CA ILE A 168 17.79 -13.50 23.09
C ILE A 168 17.46 -13.22 24.56
N ASN A 169 16.54 -12.29 24.83
CA ASN A 169 16.15 -11.96 26.20
C ASN A 169 15.42 -13.12 26.89
N VAL A 170 14.51 -13.81 26.19
CA VAL A 170 13.84 -15.02 26.71
C VAL A 170 14.87 -16.11 27.02
N LEU A 171 15.74 -16.45 26.06
CA LEU A 171 16.77 -17.46 26.26
C LEU A 171 17.75 -17.11 27.39
N ARG A 172 18.07 -15.82 27.58
CA ARG A 172 18.88 -15.37 28.72
C ARG A 172 18.16 -15.58 30.04
N SER A 173 16.86 -15.29 30.11
CA SER A 173 16.02 -15.55 31.28
C SER A 173 15.99 -17.04 31.60
N ASP A 174 15.65 -17.88 30.63
CA ASP A 174 15.56 -19.34 30.81
C ASP A 174 16.91 -19.93 31.25
N ASN A 175 18.01 -19.48 30.65
CA ASN A 175 19.35 -19.92 31.02
C ASN A 175 19.69 -19.52 32.46
N SER A 176 19.28 -18.32 32.90
CA SER A 176 19.47 -17.89 34.29
C SER A 176 18.65 -18.75 35.27
N GLU A 177 17.41 -19.10 34.92
CA GLU A 177 16.54 -19.97 35.73
C GLU A 177 17.08 -21.40 35.82
N LEU A 178 17.48 -21.98 34.68
CA LEU A 178 18.07 -23.32 34.64
C LEU A 178 19.37 -23.39 35.44
N ARG A 179 20.23 -22.36 35.35
CA ARG A 179 21.45 -22.28 36.17
C ARG A 179 21.12 -22.25 37.67
N ALA A 180 20.15 -21.43 38.08
CA ALA A 180 19.71 -21.39 39.47
C ALA A 180 19.15 -22.75 39.95
N ARG A 181 18.41 -23.45 39.08
CA ARG A 181 17.86 -24.78 39.39
C ARG A 181 18.95 -25.85 39.49
N VAL A 182 19.97 -25.80 38.63
CA VAL A 182 21.13 -26.70 38.73
C VAL A 182 21.87 -26.46 40.05
N GLU A 183 22.11 -25.19 40.40
CA GLU A 183 22.76 -24.84 41.67
C GLU A 183 21.96 -25.33 42.90
N GLU A 184 20.62 -25.21 42.88
CA GLU A 184 19.75 -25.75 43.92
C GLU A 184 19.87 -27.26 44.05
N LEU A 185 19.81 -27.99 42.94
CA LEU A 185 19.93 -29.45 42.93
C LEU A 185 21.30 -29.90 43.43
N GLU A 186 22.37 -29.22 43.05
CA GLU A 186 23.73 -29.48 43.55
C GLU A 186 23.83 -29.24 45.06
N ARG A 187 23.18 -28.20 45.58
CA ARG A 187 23.08 -27.95 47.03
C ARG A 187 22.32 -29.07 47.72
N GLN A 188 21.16 -29.47 47.21
CA GLN A 188 20.36 -30.57 47.75
C GLN A 188 21.14 -31.88 47.77
N GLN A 189 21.82 -32.22 46.66
CA GLN A 189 22.64 -33.43 46.57
C GLN A 189 23.77 -33.44 47.61
N LYS A 190 24.43 -32.30 47.85
CA LYS A 190 25.46 -32.17 48.89
C LYS A 190 24.88 -32.41 50.29
N TYR A 191 23.69 -31.87 50.58
CA TYR A 191 23.00 -32.09 51.86
C TYR A 191 22.61 -33.57 52.04
N ASP A 192 22.00 -34.18 51.03
CA ASP A 192 21.57 -35.58 51.07
C ASP A 192 22.77 -36.51 51.24
N HIS A 193 23.85 -36.27 50.49
CA HIS A 193 25.10 -37.02 50.63
C HIS A 193 25.69 -36.88 52.03
N ALA A 194 25.70 -35.67 52.61
CA ALA A 194 26.17 -35.43 53.97
C ALA A 194 25.29 -36.14 55.02
N ASP A 195 23.96 -36.13 54.87
CA ASP A 195 23.04 -36.85 55.77
C ASP A 195 23.24 -38.37 55.69
N ILE A 196 23.32 -38.92 54.48
CA ILE A 196 23.59 -40.35 54.26
C ILE A 196 24.93 -40.72 54.90
N THR A 197 25.99 -39.96 54.62
CA THR A 197 27.33 -40.19 55.19
C THR A 197 27.30 -40.15 56.71
N ARG A 198 26.54 -39.23 57.31
CA ARG A 198 26.37 -39.11 58.76
C ARG A 198 25.61 -40.29 59.37
N ARG A 199 24.57 -40.80 58.69
CA ARG A 199 23.72 -41.90 59.18
C ARG A 199 24.29 -43.29 58.92
N LEU A 200 25.18 -43.42 57.94
CA LEU A 200 25.77 -44.70 57.54
C LEU A 200 26.37 -45.50 58.71
N PRO A 201 27.17 -44.90 59.62
CA PRO A 201 27.75 -45.64 60.75
C PRO A 201 26.70 -46.22 61.70
N ASP A 202 25.62 -45.48 61.96
CA ASP A 202 24.54 -45.94 62.83
C ASP A 202 23.75 -47.08 62.19
N ILE A 203 23.51 -47.01 60.87
CA ILE A 203 22.87 -48.08 60.11
C ILE A 203 23.74 -49.34 60.12
N LEU A 204 25.06 -49.19 59.90
CA LEU A 204 26.00 -50.31 59.91
C LEU A 204 26.13 -50.96 61.31
N ARG A 205 26.09 -50.17 62.39
CA ARG A 205 26.08 -50.71 63.77
C ARG A 205 24.81 -51.47 64.13
N ARG A 206 23.67 -51.11 63.54
CA ARG A 206 22.35 -51.71 63.82
C ARG A 206 22.05 -52.97 62.99
N ASN A 207 23.03 -53.53 62.27
CA ASN A 207 22.84 -54.75 61.49
C ASN A 207 23.29 -56.00 62.31
N PRO A 208 22.39 -56.73 63.01
CA PRO A 208 22.73 -57.85 63.89
C PRO A 208 23.04 -59.15 63.13
N LEU A 209 23.52 -59.10 61.88
CA LEU A 209 23.85 -60.30 61.10
C LEU A 209 25.09 -61.07 61.60
N THR A 210 25.72 -60.62 62.70
CA THR A 210 26.68 -61.43 63.46
C THR A 210 26.04 -62.27 64.59
N CYS A 211 24.71 -62.21 64.78
CA CYS A 211 23.98 -63.00 65.79
C CYS A 211 23.08 -64.09 65.19
N SER A 212 23.54 -64.80 64.16
CA SER A 212 22.99 -66.13 63.82
C SER A 212 24.12 -67.14 63.66
N ARG A 213 24.85 -67.30 64.77
CA ARG A 213 25.67 -68.48 65.02
C ARG A 213 24.73 -69.70 65.04
N THR A 214 24.87 -70.56 64.02
CA THR A 214 24.57 -72.00 64.03
C THR A 214 23.15 -72.46 64.40
N LYS A 215 22.31 -72.67 63.37
CA LYS A 215 21.48 -73.89 63.24
C LYS A 215 21.38 -74.29 61.76
N PHE A 216 22.50 -74.74 61.23
CA PHE A 216 22.60 -75.38 59.91
C PHE A 216 22.54 -76.91 60.14
N TRP A 217 21.66 -77.57 59.40
CA TRP A 217 21.46 -79.02 59.22
C TRP A 217 20.65 -79.82 60.27
N ASN A 218 19.38 -80.06 59.94
CA ASN A 218 18.81 -81.41 60.00
C ASN A 218 17.77 -81.57 58.88
N PHE A 219 18.27 -81.90 57.69
CA PHE A 219 17.45 -82.34 56.55
C PHE A 219 17.04 -83.81 56.80
N GLY A 220 15.87 -84.00 57.38
CA GLY A 220 15.25 -85.31 57.50
C GLY A 220 14.75 -85.79 56.14
N ARG A 221 15.46 -86.76 55.54
CA ARG A 221 14.92 -87.63 54.49
C ARG A 221 13.64 -88.30 55.00
N LYS A 222 12.53 -88.15 54.28
CA LYS A 222 11.47 -89.17 54.27
C LYS A 222 11.18 -89.56 52.83
N SER A 223 11.73 -90.71 52.48
CA SER A 223 11.28 -91.61 51.42
C SER A 223 9.92 -92.21 51.79
N THR A 224 9.00 -92.28 50.85
CA THR A 224 7.96 -93.33 50.69
C THR A 224 7.27 -93.02 49.35
N SER A 225 7.43 -93.86 48.32
CA SER A 225 6.75 -95.15 48.08
C SER A 225 5.33 -94.94 47.58
#